data_AF-A0A5E6NAN4-F1
#
_entry.id   AF-A0A5E6NAN4-F1
#
_cell.length_a   1.000
_cell.length_b   1.000
_cell.length_c   1.000
_cell.angle_alpha   90.00
_cell.angle_beta   90.00
_cell.angle_gamma   90.00
#
_symmetry.space_group_name_H-M   'P 1'
#
loop_
_entity.id
_entity.type
_entity.pdbx_description
1 polymer ?
#
loop_
_entity_poly.entity_id
_entity_poly.type
_entity_poly.pdbx_seq_one_letter_code
_entity_poly.pdbx_strand_id
1 'polypeptide(L)'
;MLSTKGKKVSPTHIGKKFYQTCLTVIAKLEQSKADIEQTLNPDSGHLEISVATTTNSFVSRVLAQFKQKYPDMTFHLEVNQP
;
A
#
# COMPACT_ATOMS: atom_id res chain seq x y z
N MET A 1 -12.41 -12.92 21.87
CA MET A 1 -11.96 -11.87 20.92
C MET A 1 -13.13 -11.12 20.33
N LEU A 2 -14.20 -11.80 19.92
CA LEU A 2 -15.44 -11.19 19.48
C LEU A 2 -16.52 -11.35 20.58
N SER A 3 -17.48 -10.44 20.60
CA SER A 3 -18.67 -10.48 21.45
C SER A 3 -19.90 -10.34 20.56
N THR A 4 -20.93 -11.13 20.87
CA THR A 4 -22.19 -11.14 20.14
C THR A 4 -23.28 -10.52 21.00
N LYS A 5 -23.99 -9.52 20.47
CA LYS A 5 -25.23 -8.99 21.06
C LYS A 5 -26.34 -9.12 20.02
N GLY A 6 -27.26 -10.06 20.24
CA GLY A 6 -28.26 -10.43 19.25
C GLY A 6 -27.61 -10.90 17.95
N LYS A 7 -28.01 -10.31 16.82
CA LYS A 7 -27.45 -10.61 15.49
C LYS A 7 -26.16 -9.84 15.15
N LYS A 8 -25.60 -9.05 16.08
CA LYS A 8 -24.44 -8.20 15.83
C LYS A 8 -23.20 -8.79 16.49
N VAL A 9 -22.16 -9.01 15.69
CA VAL A 9 -20.83 -9.46 16.15
C VAL A 9 -19.90 -8.25 16.15
N SER A 10 -19.23 -8.00 17.27
CA SER A 10 -18.30 -6.89 17.43
C SER A 10 -17.02 -7.34 18.15
N PRO A 11 -15.86 -6.77 17.84
CA PRO A 11 -14.64 -7.08 18.59
C PRO A 11 -14.72 -6.54 20.01
N THR A 12 -14.27 -7.34 20.97
CA THR A 12 -14.05 -6.89 22.35
C THR A 12 -12.86 -5.93 22.41
N HIS A 13 -12.62 -5.28 23.55
CA HIS A 13 -11.45 -4.42 23.72
C HIS A 13 -10.12 -5.18 23.41
N ILE A 14 -9.99 -6.40 23.94
CA ILE A 14 -8.86 -7.29 23.62
C ILE A 14 -8.84 -7.66 22.13
N GLY A 15 -10.01 -7.97 21.54
CA GLY A 15 -10.12 -8.29 20.13
C GLY A 15 -9.68 -7.16 19.20
N LYS A 16 -9.99 -5.91 19.53
CA LYS A 16 -9.52 -4.73 18.79
C LYS A 16 -8.00 -4.58 18.86
N LYS A 17 -7.41 -4.72 20.07
CA LYS A 17 -5.96 -4.65 20.24
C LYS A 17 -5.25 -5.75 19.45
N PHE A 18 -5.75 -6.98 19.54
CA PHE A 18 -5.18 -8.11 18.79
C PHE A 18 -5.28 -7.90 17.28
N TYR A 19 -6.45 -7.48 16.79
CA TYR A 19 -6.64 -7.18 15.37
C TYR A 19 -5.65 -6.12 14.88
N GLN A 20 -5.47 -5.03 15.65
CA GLN A 20 -4.49 -3.99 15.31
C GLN A 20 -3.06 -4.55 15.26
N THR A 21 -2.68 -5.39 16.22
CA THR A 21 -1.38 -6.07 16.21
C THR A 21 -1.20 -6.94 14.97
N CYS A 22 -2.22 -7.71 14.59
CA CYS A 22 -2.18 -8.51 13.36
C CYS A 22 -1.96 -7.64 12.12
N LEU A 23 -2.68 -6.52 11.99
CA LEU A 23 -2.49 -5.59 10.89
C LEU A 23 -1.05 -5.06 10.85
N THR A 24 -0.48 -4.69 11.98
CA THR A 24 0.92 -4.24 12.06
C THR A 24 1.91 -5.33 11.64
N VAL A 25 1.71 -6.57 12.09
CA VAL A 25 2.60 -7.70 11.74
C VAL A 25 2.51 -8.00 10.25
N ILE A 26 1.32 -8.03 9.67
CA ILE A 26 1.10 -8.26 8.24
C ILE A 26 1.81 -7.16 7.43
N ALA A 27 1.56 -5.90 7.76
CA ALA A 27 2.20 -4.76 7.08
C ALA A 27 3.73 -4.84 7.18
N LYS A 28 4.27 -5.28 8.33
CA LYS A 28 5.72 -5.43 8.51
C LYS A 28 6.29 -6.55 7.63
N LEU A 29 5.57 -7.68 7.50
CA LEU A 29 5.97 -8.79 6.63
C LEU A 29 5.94 -8.39 5.16
N GLU A 30 4.88 -7.69 4.73
CA GLU A 30 4.75 -7.18 3.36
C GLU A 30 5.88 -6.20 3.03
N GLN A 31 6.17 -5.26 3.93
CA GLN A 31 7.29 -4.33 3.75
C GLN A 31 8.63 -5.08 3.65
N SER A 32 8.90 -6.03 4.53
CA SER A 32 10.15 -6.80 4.49
C SER A 32 10.29 -7.60 3.20
N LYS A 33 9.19 -8.14 2.66
CA LYS A 33 9.21 -8.78 1.34
C LYS A 33 9.56 -7.79 0.23
N ALA A 34 8.93 -6.61 0.23
CA ALA A 34 9.22 -5.56 -0.74
C ALA A 34 10.68 -5.09 -0.67
N ASP A 35 11.22 -4.92 0.54
CA ASP A 35 12.62 -4.52 0.75
C ASP A 35 13.60 -5.56 0.17
N ILE A 36 13.30 -6.85 0.36
CA ILE A 36 14.11 -7.95 -0.20
C ILE A 36 14.03 -7.96 -1.73
N GLU A 37 12.83 -7.86 -2.29
CA GLU A 37 12.62 -7.86 -3.75
C GLU A 37 13.33 -6.66 -4.41
N GLN A 38 13.25 -5.47 -3.81
CA GLN A 38 13.97 -4.28 -4.27
C GLN A 38 15.49 -4.42 -4.13
N THR A 39 15.97 -5.08 -3.07
CA THR A 39 17.41 -5.35 -2.92
C THR A 39 17.93 -6.31 -3.99
N LEU A 40 17.14 -7.34 -4.32
CA LEU A 40 17.50 -8.32 -5.35
C LEU A 40 17.40 -7.76 -6.77
N ASN A 41 16.44 -6.88 -7.03
CA ASN A 41 16.21 -6.30 -8.34
C ASN A 41 15.99 -4.77 -8.24
N PRO A 42 17.06 -3.98 -8.01
CA PRO A 42 16.95 -2.55 -7.70
C PRO A 42 16.32 -1.69 -8.80
N ASP A 43 16.37 -2.16 -10.05
CA ASP A 43 15.83 -1.46 -11.21
C ASP A 43 14.41 -1.92 -11.60
N SER A 44 13.79 -2.79 -10.78
CA SER A 44 12.45 -3.34 -11.01
C SER A 44 11.60 -3.28 -9.74
N GLY A 45 10.27 -3.20 -9.88
CA GLY A 45 9.37 -3.13 -8.73
C GLY A 45 8.01 -2.52 -9.05
N HIS A 46 7.21 -2.30 -8.01
CA HIS A 46 5.89 -1.67 -8.13
C HIS A 46 5.82 -0.41 -7.26
N LEU A 47 5.53 0.73 -7.86
CA LEU A 47 5.32 2.00 -7.16
C LEU A 47 3.82 2.29 -7.07
N GLU A 48 3.32 2.42 -5.84
CA GLU A 48 1.96 2.88 -5.56
C GLU A 48 1.99 4.37 -5.21
N ILE A 49 1.27 5.18 -5.99
CA ILE A 49 1.36 6.65 -5.94
C ILE A 49 -0.06 7.21 -5.86
N SER A 50 -0.42 7.78 -4.70
CA SER A 50 -1.69 8.49 -4.54
C SER A 50 -1.52 9.99 -4.78
N VAL A 51 -2.31 10.56 -5.69
CA VAL A 51 -2.22 11.97 -6.09
C VAL A 51 -3.57 12.66 -6.00
N ALA A 52 -3.54 13.96 -5.68
CA ALA A 52 -4.71 14.81 -5.79
C ALA A 52 -5.13 14.95 -7.25
N THR A 53 -6.44 15.02 -7.53
CA THR A 53 -6.98 15.11 -8.90
C THR A 53 -6.41 16.29 -9.71
N THR A 54 -5.99 17.37 -9.03
CA THR A 54 -5.44 18.59 -9.65
C THR A 54 -4.02 18.44 -10.21
N THR A 55 -3.29 17.36 -9.88
CA THR A 55 -1.89 17.14 -10.32
C THR A 55 -1.70 16.03 -11.36
N ASN A 56 -2.79 15.44 -11.88
CA ASN A 56 -2.75 14.26 -12.75
C ASN A 56 -1.87 14.44 -14.02
N SER A 57 -1.97 15.58 -14.69
CA SER A 57 -1.23 15.84 -15.93
C SER A 57 0.28 16.00 -15.72
N PHE A 58 0.69 16.58 -14.59
CA PHE A 58 2.10 16.71 -14.22
C PHE A 58 2.71 15.35 -13.86
N VAL A 59 2.00 14.58 -13.05
CA VAL A 59 2.47 13.27 -12.56
C VAL A 59 2.66 12.29 -13.71
N SER A 60 1.73 12.25 -14.66
CA SER A 60 1.85 11.41 -15.85
C SER A 60 3.14 11.67 -16.64
N ARG A 61 3.54 12.95 -16.78
CA ARG A 61 4.75 13.35 -17.52
C ARG A 61 6.05 12.99 -16.80
N VAL A 62 6.06 13.05 -15.46
CA VAL A 62 7.20 12.62 -14.63
C VAL A 62 7.35 11.10 -14.69
N LEU A 63 6.24 10.36 -14.58
CA LEU A 63 6.25 8.90 -14.67
C LEU A 63 6.69 8.38 -16.04
N ALA A 64 6.31 9.05 -17.12
CA ALA A 64 6.77 8.69 -18.46
C ALA A 64 8.30 8.81 -18.62
N GLN A 65 8.91 9.88 -18.09
CA GLN A 65 10.36 10.07 -18.10
C GLN A 65 11.07 9.05 -17.19
N PHE A 66 10.46 8.74 -16.05
CA PHE A 66 10.99 7.75 -15.12
C PHE A 66 10.96 6.33 -15.72
N LYS A 67 9.88 5.93 -16.41
CA LYS A 67 9.76 4.64 -17.12
C LYS A 67 10.80 4.47 -18.23
N GLN A 68 11.21 5.55 -18.90
CA GLN A 68 12.32 5.47 -19.87
C GLN A 68 13.65 5.10 -19.22
N LYS A 69 13.89 5.53 -17.98
CA LYS A 69 15.13 5.26 -17.23
C LYS A 69 15.09 3.92 -16.49
N TYR A 70 13.91 3.48 -16.07
CA TYR A 70 13.67 2.22 -15.36
C TYR A 70 12.55 1.42 -16.06
N PRO A 71 12.86 0.74 -17.18
CA PRO A 71 11.86 0.07 -18.01
C PRO A 71 11.14 -1.07 -17.27
N ASP A 72 11.79 -1.68 -16.27
CA ASP A 72 11.24 -2.81 -15.51
C ASP A 72 10.40 -2.40 -14.28
N MET A 73 10.28 -1.09 -13.99
CA MET A 73 9.38 -0.60 -12.93
C MET A 73 7.93 -0.47 -13.39
N THR A 74 7.00 -0.89 -12.56
CA THR A 74 5.55 -0.76 -12.78
C THR A 74 4.95 0.23 -11.80
N PHE A 75 3.82 0.84 -12.17
CA PHE A 75 3.22 1.93 -11.38
C PHE A 75 1.71 1.71 -11.27
N HIS A 76 1.18 1.98 -10.09
CA HIS A 76 -0.24 2.16 -9.86
C HIS A 76 -0.48 3.59 -9.39
N LEU A 77 -1.34 4.32 -10.11
CA LEU A 77 -1.70 5.69 -9.76
C LEU A 77 -3.11 5.71 -9.21
N GLU A 78 -3.25 6.07 -7.94
CA GLU A 78 -4.54 6.27 -7.31
C GLU A 78 -4.86 7.78 -7.29
N VAL A 79 -5.94 8.18 -7.94
CA VAL A 79 -6.34 9.59 -8.01
C VAL A 79 -7.45 9.84 -7.01
N ASN A 80 -7.14 10.56 -5.94
CA ASN A 80 -8.10 10.88 -4.89
C ASN A 80 -8.58 12.33 -5.02
N GLN A 81 -9.89 12.53 -4.84
CA GLN A 81 -10.46 13.87 -4.68
C GLN A 81 -10.19 14.35 -3.24
N PRO A 82 -9.79 15.64 -3.05
CA PRO A 82 -9.54 16.19 -1.72
C PRO A 82 -10.80 16.23 -0.85
#